data_AF-A0AAE8ZV09-F1
#
_entry.id   AF-A0AAE8ZV09-F1
#
_cell.length_a   1.000
_cell.length_b   1.000
_cell.length_c   1.000
_cell.angle_alpha   90.00
_cell.angle_beta   90.00
_cell.angle_gamma   90.00
#
_symmetry.space_group_name_H-M   'P 1'
#
loop_
_entity.id
_entity.type
_entity.pdbx_description
1 polymer ?
#
loop_
_entity_poly.entity_id
_entity_poly.type
_entity_poly.pdbx_seq_one_letter_code
_entity_poly.pdbx_strand_id
1 'polypeptide(L)'
;MGDAVISGDLNCTVYNGTFFVWAPSAVACSNVLSDSFCSVTYPQRSYGIGYPSEGSNADRPLLCYTLAAATPAAINTDAKTAAIAHCPKTCGLCCQTTAYSCRNAQFPRVSCSTVSRSMCLSVAWRQILAEDCPNICGFCDLNGCIDAVVGCDNDMSICNAIGMQEFVNQNCRRTCGRCSVTTPKPCQSG
;
A
#
# COMPACT_ATOMS: atom_id res chain seq x y z
N MET A 1 -16.96 -22.28 -17.71
CA MET A 1 -16.42 -21.58 -16.54
C MET A 1 -14.91 -21.57 -16.72
N GLY A 2 -14.38 -20.42 -17.15
CA GLY A 2 -13.01 -20.16 -17.61
C GLY A 2 -13.09 -18.89 -18.48
N ASP A 3 -12.25 -17.88 -18.38
CA ASP A 3 -11.08 -17.61 -17.56
C ASP A 3 -11.13 -16.10 -17.20
N ALA A 4 -10.83 -15.68 -15.97
CA ALA A 4 -10.80 -14.23 -15.73
C ALA A 4 -9.60 -13.63 -16.48
N VAL A 5 -9.87 -12.59 -17.26
CA VAL A 5 -8.88 -11.85 -18.01
C VAL A 5 -9.15 -10.39 -17.68
N ILE A 6 -8.24 -9.78 -16.91
CA ILE A 6 -8.36 -8.39 -16.46
C ILE A 6 -8.63 -7.49 -17.68
N SER A 7 -9.70 -6.71 -17.63
CA SER A 7 -10.16 -5.91 -18.77
C SER A 7 -10.41 -4.45 -18.42
N GLY A 8 -10.28 -3.56 -19.42
CA GLY A 8 -10.53 -2.12 -19.28
C GLY A 8 -9.37 -1.34 -18.66
N ASP A 9 -9.11 -1.54 -17.37
CA ASP A 9 -8.10 -0.79 -16.62
C ASP A 9 -7.00 -1.69 -16.05
N LEU A 10 -5.84 -1.71 -16.72
CA LEU A 10 -4.68 -2.53 -16.37
C LEU A 10 -3.75 -1.88 -15.32
N ASN A 11 -4.12 -0.73 -14.73
CA ASN A 11 -3.31 -0.14 -13.67
C ASN A 11 -3.17 -1.09 -12.48
N CYS A 12 -1.97 -1.17 -11.89
CA CYS A 12 -1.58 -2.12 -10.84
C CYS A 12 -1.48 -3.58 -11.28
N THR A 13 -1.36 -3.86 -12.58
CA THR A 13 -1.11 -5.22 -13.09
C THR A 13 0.33 -5.41 -13.55
N VAL A 14 0.77 -6.66 -13.59
CA VAL A 14 2.03 -7.10 -14.22
C VAL A 14 1.74 -8.23 -15.20
N TYR A 15 2.49 -8.31 -16.28
CA TYR A 15 2.37 -9.40 -17.24
C TYR A 15 3.23 -10.59 -16.77
N ASN A 16 2.61 -11.74 -16.55
CA ASN A 16 3.32 -12.94 -16.04
C ASN A 16 3.90 -13.84 -17.14
N GLY A 17 3.79 -13.45 -18.41
CA GLY A 17 4.17 -14.26 -19.57
C GLY A 17 2.98 -14.83 -20.35
N THR A 18 1.80 -14.96 -19.72
CA THR A 18 0.59 -15.50 -20.33
C THR A 18 -0.58 -14.52 -20.28
N PHE A 19 -0.82 -13.88 -19.13
CA PHE A 19 -1.87 -12.90 -18.94
C PHE A 19 -1.45 -11.82 -17.94
N PHE A 20 -2.20 -10.72 -17.89
CA PHE A 20 -2.05 -9.73 -16.84
C PHE A 20 -2.59 -10.28 -15.52
N VAL A 21 -1.81 -10.12 -14.46
CA VAL A 21 -2.18 -10.47 -13.09
C VAL A 21 -2.00 -9.26 -12.18
N TRP A 22 -2.74 -9.23 -11.07
CA TRP A 22 -2.59 -8.16 -10.09
C TRP A 22 -1.22 -8.21 -9.42
N ALA A 23 -0.52 -7.08 -9.44
CA ALA A 23 0.74 -6.93 -8.73
C ALA A 23 0.51 -7.03 -7.21
N PRO A 24 1.53 -7.38 -6.41
CA PRO A 24 1.42 -7.36 -4.95
C PRO A 24 0.96 -5.98 -4.44
N SER A 25 1.43 -4.91 -5.07
CA SER A 25 1.05 -3.53 -4.75
C SER A 25 -0.41 -3.18 -5.05
N ALA A 26 -1.12 -3.96 -5.87
CA ALA A 26 -2.54 -3.73 -6.17
C ALA A 26 -3.45 -3.92 -4.94
N VAL A 27 -3.03 -4.78 -4.01
CA VAL A 27 -3.82 -5.20 -2.85
C VAL A 27 -3.06 -5.04 -1.52
N ALA A 28 -1.94 -4.31 -1.54
CA ALA A 28 -1.08 -4.12 -0.38
C ALA A 28 -1.70 -3.20 0.70
N CYS A 29 -2.71 -2.41 0.37
CA CYS A 29 -3.41 -1.55 1.32
C CYS A 29 -4.69 -2.20 1.85
N SER A 30 -5.29 -1.59 2.88
CA SER A 30 -6.66 -1.89 3.30
C SER A 30 -7.63 -0.94 2.63
N ASN A 31 -8.90 -1.31 2.55
CA ASN A 31 -9.96 -0.36 2.25
C ASN A 31 -10.07 0.68 3.39
N VAL A 32 -10.50 1.89 3.04
CA VAL A 32 -10.84 2.92 4.04
C VAL A 32 -12.22 2.64 4.62
N LEU A 33 -13.16 2.19 3.77
CA LEU A 33 -14.46 1.66 4.19
C LEU A 33 -14.36 0.16 4.50
N SER A 34 -15.38 -0.39 5.15
CA SER A 34 -15.40 -1.82 5.46
C SER A 34 -15.45 -2.67 4.19
N ASP A 35 -14.82 -3.85 4.24
CA ASP A 35 -14.85 -4.82 3.13
C ASP A 35 -16.30 -5.20 2.75
N SER A 36 -17.22 -5.25 3.73
CA SER A 36 -18.65 -5.48 3.50
C SER A 36 -19.30 -4.37 2.68
N PHE A 37 -19.02 -3.10 3.00
CA PHE A 37 -19.54 -1.96 2.26
C PHE A 37 -18.96 -1.91 0.84
N CYS A 38 -17.65 -2.13 0.72
CA CYS A 38 -16.96 -2.15 -0.57
C CYS A 38 -17.49 -3.27 -1.46
N SER A 39 -17.84 -4.44 -0.91
CA SER A 39 -18.37 -5.55 -1.71
C SER A 39 -19.80 -5.33 -2.23
N VAL A 40 -20.61 -4.53 -1.53
CA VAL A 40 -21.94 -4.10 -2.00
C VAL A 40 -21.80 -3.00 -3.06
N THR A 41 -20.93 -2.02 -2.81
CA THR A 41 -20.76 -0.85 -3.68
C THR A 41 -20.04 -1.18 -4.98
N TYR A 42 -19.12 -2.14 -4.95
CA TYR A 42 -18.35 -2.60 -6.10
C TYR A 42 -18.61 -4.08 -6.34
N PRO A 43 -19.74 -4.47 -6.97
CA PRO A 43 -20.08 -5.87 -7.16
C PRO A 43 -19.00 -6.62 -7.97
N GLN A 44 -18.60 -7.78 -7.45
CA GLN A 44 -17.67 -8.68 -8.13
C GLN A 44 -18.11 -9.03 -9.55
N ARG A 45 -17.15 -9.13 -10.47
CA ARG A 45 -17.38 -9.54 -11.87
C ARG A 45 -16.99 -10.99 -12.12
N SER A 46 -16.03 -11.51 -11.35
CA SER A 46 -15.47 -12.85 -11.50
C SER A 46 -15.94 -13.77 -10.36
N TYR A 47 -17.20 -14.21 -10.39
CA TYR A 47 -17.82 -15.01 -9.32
C TYR A 47 -17.07 -16.29 -8.92
N GLY A 48 -16.19 -16.83 -9.78
CA GLY A 48 -15.35 -17.99 -9.47
C GLY A 48 -13.94 -17.69 -8.93
N ILE A 49 -13.48 -16.43 -8.99
CA ILE A 49 -12.14 -16.00 -8.55
C ILE A 49 -12.22 -14.96 -7.43
N GLY A 50 -13.29 -14.15 -7.41
CA GLY A 50 -13.55 -13.11 -6.44
C GLY A 50 -13.03 -11.74 -6.88
N TYR A 51 -12.58 -10.96 -5.90
CA TYR A 51 -11.98 -9.65 -6.11
C TYR A 51 -10.52 -9.75 -6.55
N PRO A 52 -9.94 -8.66 -7.10
CA PRO A 52 -8.50 -8.52 -7.27
C PRO A 52 -7.72 -9.03 -6.05
N SER A 53 -6.82 -9.97 -6.31
CA SER A 53 -5.88 -10.54 -5.34
C SER A 53 -4.54 -10.78 -6.03
N GLU A 54 -3.44 -10.70 -5.28
CA GLU A 54 -2.08 -10.85 -5.82
C GLU A 54 -1.93 -12.11 -6.67
N GLY A 55 -1.38 -11.96 -7.88
CA GLY A 55 -1.16 -13.06 -8.81
C GLY A 55 -2.43 -13.61 -9.48
N SER A 56 -3.63 -13.21 -9.04
CA SER A 56 -4.87 -13.57 -9.72
C SER A 56 -5.09 -12.71 -10.97
N ASN A 57 -5.96 -13.22 -11.84
CA ASN A 57 -6.45 -12.55 -13.04
C ASN A 57 -7.92 -12.11 -12.91
N ALA A 58 -8.45 -12.02 -11.68
CA ALA A 58 -9.82 -11.59 -11.40
C ALA A 58 -10.11 -10.23 -12.05
N ASP A 59 -11.23 -10.08 -12.75
CA ASP A 59 -11.59 -8.81 -13.37
C ASP A 59 -11.96 -7.78 -12.28
N ARG A 60 -11.52 -6.53 -12.47
CA ARG A 60 -11.84 -5.44 -11.56
C ARG A 60 -13.35 -5.16 -11.63
N PRO A 61 -14.03 -4.88 -10.50
CA PRO A 61 -15.41 -4.38 -10.56
C PRO A 61 -15.52 -3.15 -11.46
N LEU A 62 -16.55 -3.08 -12.33
CA LEU A 62 -16.69 -1.99 -13.31
C LEU A 62 -16.69 -0.62 -12.66
N LEU A 63 -17.47 -0.49 -11.58
CA LEU A 63 -17.63 0.77 -10.86
C LEU A 63 -16.33 1.28 -10.23
N CYS A 64 -15.28 0.45 -10.14
CA CYS A 64 -13.96 0.88 -9.69
C CYS A 64 -13.25 1.81 -10.68
N TYR A 65 -13.68 1.88 -11.94
CA TYR A 65 -13.01 2.71 -12.95
C TYR A 65 -13.94 3.31 -14.01
N THR A 66 -15.21 2.90 -14.08
CA THR A 66 -16.17 3.41 -15.07
C THR A 66 -17.58 3.50 -14.50
N LEU A 67 -18.44 4.28 -15.16
CA LEU A 67 -19.89 4.33 -14.89
C LEU A 67 -20.70 3.51 -15.90
N ALA A 68 -20.03 2.85 -16.85
CA ALA A 68 -20.68 1.98 -17.82
C ALA A 68 -21.05 0.63 -17.19
N ALA A 69 -22.11 0.00 -17.73
CA ALA A 69 -22.60 -1.29 -17.27
C ALA A 69 -21.91 -2.50 -17.93
N ALA A 70 -21.05 -2.30 -18.93
CA ALA A 70 -20.36 -3.37 -19.67
C ALA A 70 -19.01 -2.90 -20.22
N THR A 71 -18.12 -3.85 -20.53
CA THR A 71 -16.83 -3.60 -21.21
C THR A 71 -16.95 -3.79 -22.74
N PRO A 72 -16.10 -3.14 -23.56
CA PRO A 72 -15.06 -2.17 -23.18
C PRO A 72 -15.69 -0.84 -22.72
N ALA A 73 -15.16 -0.29 -21.64
CA ALA A 73 -15.65 0.95 -21.05
C ALA A 73 -14.53 1.97 -20.94
N ALA A 74 -14.84 3.23 -21.21
CA ALA A 74 -13.91 4.32 -20.95
C ALA A 74 -13.68 4.48 -19.44
N ILE A 75 -12.46 4.85 -19.06
CA ILE A 75 -12.13 5.21 -17.69
C ILE A 75 -12.84 6.51 -17.34
N ASN A 76 -13.69 6.47 -16.32
CA ASN A 76 -14.24 7.64 -15.68
C ASN A 76 -13.36 8.02 -14.48
N THR A 77 -12.74 9.20 -14.54
CA THR A 77 -11.77 9.64 -13.54
C THR A 77 -12.39 9.79 -12.15
N ASP A 78 -13.64 10.22 -12.05
CA ASP A 78 -14.32 10.43 -10.76
C ASP A 78 -14.64 9.10 -10.08
N ALA A 79 -15.19 8.13 -10.82
CA ALA A 79 -15.42 6.77 -10.35
C ALA A 79 -14.12 6.12 -9.86
N LYS A 80 -13.04 6.27 -10.64
CA LYS A 80 -11.74 5.75 -10.27
C LYS A 80 -11.14 6.44 -9.05
N THR A 81 -11.26 7.76 -8.95
CA THR A 81 -10.79 8.52 -7.79
C THR A 81 -11.54 8.11 -6.52
N ALA A 82 -12.86 7.93 -6.59
CA ALA A 82 -13.67 7.45 -5.47
C ALA A 82 -13.26 6.03 -5.04
N ALA A 83 -12.98 5.15 -6.01
CA ALA A 83 -12.51 3.80 -5.75
C ALA A 83 -11.14 3.78 -5.05
N ILE A 84 -10.19 4.60 -5.51
CA ILE A 84 -8.87 4.77 -4.86
C ILE A 84 -9.03 5.30 -3.42
N ALA A 85 -9.92 6.28 -3.22
CA ALA A 85 -10.08 6.94 -1.94
C ALA A 85 -10.78 6.07 -0.87
N HIS A 86 -11.69 5.18 -1.28
CA HIS A 86 -12.58 4.50 -0.33
C HIS A 86 -12.41 2.98 -0.28
N CYS A 87 -12.26 2.34 -1.44
CA CYS A 87 -12.18 0.89 -1.55
C CYS A 87 -11.01 0.40 -2.42
N PRO A 88 -9.77 0.92 -2.21
CA PRO A 88 -8.64 0.63 -3.08
C PRO A 88 -8.26 -0.84 -3.10
N LYS A 89 -8.39 -1.57 -1.98
CA LYS A 89 -8.07 -3.01 -1.91
C LYS A 89 -9.07 -3.83 -2.72
N THR A 90 -10.37 -3.61 -2.49
CA THR A 90 -11.44 -4.30 -3.24
C THR A 90 -11.34 -4.04 -4.74
N CYS A 91 -10.91 -2.84 -5.12
CA CYS A 91 -10.72 -2.47 -6.51
C CYS A 91 -9.34 -2.84 -7.06
N GLY A 92 -8.40 -3.39 -6.29
CA GLY A 92 -7.05 -3.66 -6.79
C GLY A 92 -6.29 -2.39 -7.22
N LEU A 93 -6.53 -1.27 -6.53
CA LEU A 93 -6.03 0.07 -6.82
C LEU A 93 -5.07 0.60 -5.74
N CYS A 94 -4.62 -0.25 -4.81
CA CYS A 94 -3.70 0.18 -3.75
C CYS A 94 -2.43 0.85 -4.30
N CYS A 95 -1.92 0.41 -5.45
CA CYS A 95 -0.73 1.01 -6.06
C CYS A 95 -0.93 2.48 -6.51
N GLN A 96 -2.18 2.94 -6.58
CA GLN A 96 -2.54 4.32 -6.94
C GLN A 96 -2.96 5.16 -5.73
N THR A 97 -2.99 4.57 -4.53
CA THR A 97 -3.14 5.36 -3.30
C THR A 97 -1.85 6.12 -3.05
N THR A 98 -1.96 7.30 -2.43
CA THR A 98 -0.84 8.19 -2.16
C THR A 98 0.28 7.48 -1.40
N ALA A 99 -0.07 6.63 -0.43
CA ALA A 99 0.85 5.82 0.35
C ALA A 99 1.74 4.89 -0.50
N TYR A 100 1.28 4.46 -1.68
CA TYR A 100 2.02 3.54 -2.56
C TYR A 100 2.40 4.18 -3.90
N SER A 101 1.93 5.39 -4.24
CA SER A 101 2.12 5.99 -5.57
C SER A 101 3.37 6.87 -5.68
N CYS A 102 4.54 6.34 -5.34
CA CYS A 102 5.84 6.99 -5.54
C CYS A 102 6.86 6.03 -6.17
N ARG A 103 8.04 6.54 -6.53
CA ARG A 103 9.15 5.70 -7.00
C ARG A 103 9.99 5.23 -5.82
N ASN A 104 10.49 4.00 -5.91
CA ASN A 104 11.57 3.54 -5.05
C ASN A 104 12.86 4.29 -5.38
N ALA A 105 13.83 4.26 -4.46
CA ALA A 105 15.16 4.79 -4.71
C ALA A 105 15.81 4.11 -5.92
N GLN A 106 16.60 4.86 -6.68
CA GLN A 106 17.28 4.33 -7.88
C GLN A 106 18.33 3.28 -7.54
N PHE A 107 19.00 3.43 -6.39
CA PHE A 107 20.04 2.53 -5.89
C PHE A 107 19.74 2.18 -4.42
N PRO A 108 18.73 1.34 -4.17
CA PRO A 108 18.35 0.97 -2.82
C PRO A 108 19.42 0.06 -2.21
N ARG A 109 19.61 0.13 -0.89
CA ARG A 109 20.52 -0.77 -0.14
C ARG A 109 20.03 -2.21 -0.18
N VAL A 110 18.73 -2.41 -0.36
CA VAL A 110 18.07 -3.72 -0.53
C VAL A 110 17.28 -3.77 -1.82
N SER A 111 17.22 -4.94 -2.45
CA SER A 111 16.39 -5.09 -3.65
C SER A 111 14.91 -4.96 -3.29
N CYS A 112 14.24 -3.91 -3.79
CA CYS A 112 12.82 -3.69 -3.49
C CYS A 112 11.91 -4.83 -3.98
N SER A 113 12.36 -5.64 -4.94
CA SER A 113 11.64 -6.83 -5.41
C SER A 113 11.63 -7.99 -4.40
N THR A 114 12.55 -8.01 -3.43
CA THR A 114 12.65 -9.06 -2.41
C THR A 114 12.03 -8.66 -1.08
N VAL A 115 11.54 -7.42 -0.97
CA VAL A 115 10.96 -6.89 0.27
C VAL A 115 9.61 -7.54 0.51
N SER A 116 9.47 -8.20 1.67
CA SER A 116 8.21 -8.79 2.10
C SER A 116 7.41 -7.82 2.98
N ARG A 117 6.10 -8.09 3.12
CA ARG A 117 5.21 -7.36 4.03
C ARG A 117 5.73 -7.34 5.47
N SER A 118 6.29 -8.44 5.96
CA SER A 118 6.84 -8.53 7.31
C SER A 118 8.07 -7.66 7.51
N MET A 119 8.88 -7.45 6.46
CA MET A 119 9.99 -6.49 6.53
C MET A 119 9.49 -5.05 6.69
N CYS A 120 8.39 -4.66 6.04
CA CYS A 120 7.78 -3.33 6.21
C CYS A 120 7.30 -3.08 7.66
N LEU A 121 6.98 -4.13 8.41
CA LEU A 121 6.56 -4.06 9.81
C LEU A 121 7.71 -4.23 10.81
N SER A 122 8.90 -4.59 10.33
CA SER A 122 10.06 -4.86 11.17
C SER A 122 10.78 -3.57 11.57
N VAL A 123 11.02 -3.40 12.87
CA VAL A 123 11.77 -2.25 13.43
C VAL A 123 13.14 -2.10 12.79
N ALA A 124 13.80 -3.21 12.45
CA ALA A 124 15.13 -3.20 11.83
C ALA A 124 15.12 -2.65 10.39
N TRP A 125 14.03 -2.83 9.65
CA TRP A 125 13.96 -2.54 8.22
C TRP A 125 13.14 -1.30 7.89
N ARG A 126 12.16 -0.95 8.72
CA ARG A 126 11.14 0.05 8.42
C ARG A 126 11.71 1.42 8.02
N GLN A 127 12.74 1.91 8.70
CA GLN A 127 13.43 3.15 8.33
C GLN A 127 14.16 3.02 6.98
N ILE A 128 14.93 1.94 6.78
CA ILE A 128 15.66 1.67 5.53
C ILE A 128 14.68 1.61 4.36
N LEU A 129 13.56 0.90 4.53
CA LEU A 129 12.54 0.72 3.50
C LEU A 129 11.73 1.98 3.21
N ALA A 130 11.58 2.90 4.18
CA ALA A 130 10.95 4.21 3.94
C ALA A 130 11.79 5.12 3.04
N GLU A 131 13.11 4.95 3.04
CA GLU A 131 14.04 5.68 2.17
C GLU A 131 14.23 4.96 0.82
N ASP A 132 14.38 3.64 0.86
CA ASP A 132 14.82 2.85 -0.30
C ASP A 132 13.66 2.30 -1.12
N CYS A 133 12.63 1.77 -0.45
CA CYS A 133 11.52 1.05 -1.08
C CYS A 133 10.13 1.55 -0.63
N PRO A 134 9.87 2.87 -0.58
CA PRO A 134 8.64 3.41 -0.01
C PRO A 134 7.38 2.93 -0.71
N ASN A 135 7.43 2.69 -2.03
CA ASN A 135 6.30 2.19 -2.79
C ASN A 135 5.85 0.80 -2.29
N ILE A 136 6.79 -0.08 -1.97
CA ILE A 136 6.47 -1.47 -1.60
C ILE A 136 5.78 -1.53 -0.24
N CYS A 137 6.18 -0.66 0.68
CA CYS A 137 5.71 -0.69 2.05
C CYS A 137 4.57 0.29 2.35
N GLY A 138 4.16 1.13 1.39
CA GLY A 138 3.13 2.12 1.63
C GLY A 138 3.64 3.36 2.38
N PHE A 139 4.89 3.76 2.15
CA PHE A 139 5.58 4.85 2.85
C PHE A 139 5.76 6.12 2.02
N CYS A 140 5.16 6.20 0.84
CA CYS A 140 5.34 7.33 -0.08
C CYS A 140 4.95 8.69 0.52
N ASP A 141 3.90 8.72 1.34
CA ASP A 141 3.43 9.96 1.98
C ASP A 141 4.24 10.38 3.21
N LEU A 142 5.24 9.58 3.59
CA LEU A 142 5.98 9.77 4.84
C LEU A 142 7.27 10.56 4.66
N ASN A 143 7.70 10.81 3.40
CA ASN A 143 8.92 11.57 3.08
C ASN A 143 10.16 11.10 3.89
N GLY A 144 10.29 9.79 4.12
CA GLY A 144 11.39 9.19 4.87
C GLY A 144 11.32 9.36 6.40
N CYS A 145 10.34 10.11 6.93
CA CYS A 145 10.08 10.15 8.35
C CYS A 145 9.01 9.14 8.77
N ILE A 146 9.45 8.08 9.43
CA ILE A 146 8.57 7.00 9.88
C ILE A 146 8.82 6.65 11.35
N ASP A 147 7.79 6.11 11.99
CA ASP A 147 7.93 5.44 13.29
C ASP A 147 8.58 4.08 13.07
N ALA A 148 9.68 3.79 13.76
CA ALA A 148 10.37 2.51 13.65
C ALA A 148 9.51 1.37 14.23
N VAL A 149 8.71 1.65 15.26
CA VAL A 149 7.72 0.72 15.81
C VAL A 149 6.32 1.10 15.35
N VAL A 150 5.45 0.09 15.22
CA VAL A 150 4.02 0.32 15.01
C VAL A 150 3.33 0.66 16.35
N GLY A 151 2.24 1.43 16.31
CA GLY A 151 1.42 1.70 17.49
C GLY A 151 1.90 2.86 18.38
N CYS A 152 2.80 3.72 17.90
CA CYS A 152 3.16 4.96 18.60
C CYS A 152 1.94 5.89 18.80
N ASP A 153 0.93 5.76 17.95
CA ASP A 153 -0.34 6.48 17.98
C ASP A 153 -1.34 5.95 19.03
N ASN A 154 -1.06 4.79 19.65
CA ASN A 154 -1.91 4.22 20.70
C ASN A 154 -1.93 5.06 21.98
N ASP A 155 -0.81 5.71 22.31
CA ASP A 155 -0.69 6.59 23.47
C ASP A 155 0.19 7.80 23.14
N MET A 156 -0.45 8.91 22.81
CA MET A 156 0.25 10.17 22.49
C MET A 156 0.97 10.79 23.69
N SER A 157 0.68 10.37 24.93
CA SER A 157 1.32 10.94 26.12
C SER A 157 2.81 10.60 26.20
N ILE A 158 3.23 9.49 25.59
CA ILE A 158 4.63 9.03 25.57
C ILE A 158 5.56 10.07 24.92
N CYS A 159 5.04 10.89 23.98
CA CYS A 159 5.82 11.92 23.29
C CYS A 159 6.34 13.03 24.23
N ASN A 160 5.63 13.28 25.34
CA ASN A 160 5.95 14.33 26.31
C ASN A 160 6.51 13.79 27.62
N ALA A 161 6.45 12.47 27.85
CA ALA A 161 7.00 11.86 29.05
C ALA A 161 8.54 11.99 29.07
N ILE A 162 9.07 12.57 30.14
CA ILE A 162 10.52 12.83 30.28
C ILE A 162 11.32 11.52 30.20
N GLY A 163 10.85 10.46 30.87
CA GLY A 163 11.51 9.15 30.86
C GLY A 163 11.43 8.40 29.53
N MET A 164 10.62 8.87 28.56
CA MET A 164 10.43 8.22 27.26
C MET A 164 11.12 8.96 26.11
N GLN A 165 11.82 10.07 26.38
CA GLN A 165 12.40 10.92 25.32
C GLN A 165 13.35 10.14 24.41
N GLU A 166 14.18 9.25 24.97
CA GLU A 166 15.07 8.41 24.17
C GLU A 166 14.28 7.45 23.27
N PHE A 167 13.27 6.77 23.83
CA PHE A 167 12.42 5.84 23.09
C PHE A 167 11.69 6.53 21.94
N VAL A 168 11.02 7.66 22.18
CA VAL A 168 10.22 8.34 21.15
C VAL A 168 11.07 9.01 20.06
N ASN A 169 12.27 9.50 20.41
CA ASN A 169 13.20 10.05 19.44
C ASN A 169 13.75 8.98 18.48
N GLN A 170 13.83 7.73 18.92
CA GLN A 170 14.29 6.62 18.07
C GLN A 170 13.13 5.93 17.35
N ASN A 171 12.02 5.67 18.05
CA ASN A 171 10.99 4.74 17.61
C ASN A 171 9.69 5.40 17.14
N CYS A 172 9.37 6.61 17.60
CA CYS A 172 8.09 7.29 17.35
C CYS A 172 8.29 8.66 16.68
N ARG A 173 9.27 8.75 15.78
CA ARG A 173 9.70 10.02 15.20
C ARG A 173 8.60 10.76 14.47
N ARG A 174 7.81 10.06 13.67
CA ARG A 174 6.75 10.68 12.88
C ARG A 174 5.59 11.07 13.79
N THR A 175 5.12 10.13 14.60
CA THR A 175 3.98 10.34 15.51
C THR A 175 4.24 11.46 16.51
N CYS A 176 5.46 11.53 17.08
CA CYS A 176 5.83 12.57 18.04
C CYS A 176 6.45 13.84 17.40
N GLY A 177 6.45 13.97 16.07
CA GLY A 177 6.99 15.15 15.38
C GLY A 177 8.51 15.35 15.53
N ARG A 178 9.28 14.28 15.74
CA ARG A 178 10.75 14.26 15.93
C ARG A 178 11.53 13.93 14.65
N CYS A 179 10.94 14.13 13.48
CA CYS A 179 11.57 13.85 12.18
C CYS A 179 12.91 14.57 11.98
N SER A 180 13.07 15.77 12.56
CA SER A 180 14.29 16.59 12.51
C SER A 180 15.43 16.08 13.38
N VAL A 181 15.18 15.10 14.27
CA VAL A 181 16.21 14.49 15.10
C VAL A 181 16.90 13.41 14.27
N THR A 182 18.20 13.56 14.05
CA THR A 182 19.03 12.54 13.40
C THR A 182 19.06 11.30 14.28
N THR A 183 18.62 10.16 13.74
CA THR A 183 18.71 8.89 14.46
C THR A 183 20.19 8.54 14.68
N PRO A 184 20.59 8.17 15.91
CA PRO A 184 21.86 7.49 16.12
C PRO A 184 21.90 6.27 15.20
N LYS A 185 23.02 6.04 14.50
CA LYS A 185 23.21 4.79 13.75
C LYS A 185 23.03 3.62 14.72
N PRO A 186 22.33 2.54 14.35
CA PRO A 186 22.30 1.35 15.19
C PRO A 186 23.76 0.94 15.42
N CYS A 187 24.14 0.82 16.70
CA CYS A 187 25.47 0.35 17.07
C CYS A 187 25.71 -0.98 16.35
N GLN A 188 26.73 -1.01 15.47
CA GLN A 188 27.29 -2.26 15.00
C GLN A 188 27.94 -2.93 16.20
N SER A 189 27.23 -3.88 16.80
CA SER A 189 27.85 -4.89 17.64
C SER A 189 28.78 -5.70 16.74
N GLY A 190 30.07 -5.73 17.08
CA GLY A 190 31.13 -6.37 16.30
C GLY A 190 30.97 -7.87 16.11
#